data_AF-A0A0S6X0A4-F1
#
_entry.id   AF-A0A0S6X0A4-F1
#
_cell.length_a   1.000
_cell.length_b   1.000
_cell.length_c   1.000
_cell.angle_alpha   90.00
_cell.angle_beta   90.00
_cell.angle_gamma   90.00
#
_symmetry.space_group_name_H-M   'P 1'
#
loop_
_entity.id
_entity.type
_entity.pdbx_description
1 polymer ?
#
loop_
_entity_poly.entity_id
_entity_poly.type
_entity_poly.pdbx_seq_one_letter_code
_entity_poly.pdbx_strand_id
1 'polypeptide(L)'
;MNLTEAGEALLPHAWRLLTTADNAFRDMNDTLRRRTTTVRIGTMPSALPALAQFVAGLDQDARAISVDITDGTSDTLITGLQRGALDMAICATTLIEEGLSGTPLIEDEMALVLGAEHPLAARGA
;
A
#
# COMPACT_ATOMS: atom_id res chain seq x y z
N MET A 1 15.15 10.99 23.54
CA MET A 1 16.28 11.19 22.60
C MET A 1 15.67 11.75 21.33
N ASN A 2 16.01 12.98 20.96
CA ASN A 2 15.63 13.55 19.67
C ASN A 2 16.81 13.48 18.70
N LEU A 3 16.50 13.42 17.41
CA LEU A 3 17.51 13.56 16.36
C LEU A 3 18.07 14.99 16.34
N THR A 4 19.30 15.12 15.85
CA THR A 4 19.85 16.42 15.47
C THR A 4 19.29 16.83 14.11
N GLU A 5 19.39 18.11 13.74
CA GLU A 5 18.97 18.62 12.42
C GLU A 5 19.59 17.83 11.25
N ALA A 6 20.90 17.55 11.34
CA ALA A 6 21.59 16.70 10.37
C ALA A 6 21.06 15.25 10.38
N GLY A 7 20.64 14.75 11.54
CA GLY A 7 20.03 13.44 11.69
C GLY A 7 18.64 13.34 11.05
N GLU A 8 17.80 14.37 11.23
CA GLU A 8 16.48 14.46 10.59
C GLU A 8 16.60 14.51 9.06
N ALA A 9 17.55 15.30 8.54
CA ALA A 9 17.83 15.39 7.11
C ALA A 9 18.34 14.06 6.53
N LEU A 10 19.17 13.31 7.26
CA LEU A 10 19.72 12.03 6.80
C LEU A 10 18.73 10.87 6.90
N LEU A 11 17.82 10.91 7.88
CA LEU A 11 16.91 9.82 8.21
C LEU A 11 16.17 9.21 7.00
N PRO A 12 15.47 9.98 6.14
CA PRO A 12 14.76 9.41 5.00
C PRO A 12 15.70 8.71 4.00
N HIS A 13 16.92 9.24 3.82
CA HIS A 13 17.93 8.61 2.98
C HIS A 13 18.47 7.32 3.58
N ALA A 14 18.74 7.30 4.89
CA ALA A 14 19.21 6.12 5.61
C ALA A 14 18.19 4.98 5.54
N TRP A 15 16.91 5.28 5.77
CA TRP A 15 15.83 4.29 5.61
C TRP A 15 15.80 3.72 4.20
N ARG A 16 15.83 4.57 3.19
CA ARG A 16 15.81 4.12 1.80
C ARG A 16 17.01 3.22 1.47
N LEU A 17 18.22 3.57 1.92
CA LEU A 17 19.41 2.74 1.70
C LEU A 17 19.30 1.38 2.39
N LEU A 18 18.83 1.35 3.64
CA LEU A 18 18.65 0.10 4.39
C LEU A 18 17.61 -0.79 3.70
N THR A 19 16.49 -0.22 3.27
CA THR A 19 15.46 -0.99 2.57
C THR A 19 15.92 -1.46 1.19
N THR A 20 16.66 -0.64 0.44
CA THR A 20 17.28 -1.08 -0.83
C THR A 20 18.20 -2.26 -0.60
N ALA A 21 19.01 -2.24 0.46
CA ALA A 21 19.87 -3.37 0.80
C ALA A 21 19.05 -4.62 1.17
N ASP A 22 18.03 -4.49 2.02
CA ASP A 22 17.16 -5.61 2.40
C ASP A 22 16.44 -6.22 1.19
N ASN A 23 15.90 -5.38 0.30
CA ASN A 23 15.28 -5.80 -0.95
C ASN A 23 16.27 -6.53 -1.86
N ALA A 24 17.49 -6.01 -2.02
CA ALA A 24 18.52 -6.68 -2.83
C ALA A 24 18.86 -8.09 -2.29
N PHE A 25 18.94 -8.26 -0.98
CA PHE A 25 19.17 -9.58 -0.38
C PHE A 25 17.99 -10.53 -0.60
N ARG A 26 16.75 -10.04 -0.51
CA ARG A 26 15.55 -10.83 -0.83
C ARG A 26 15.51 -11.22 -2.30
N ASP A 27 15.73 -10.28 -3.22
CA ASP A 27 15.75 -10.52 -4.66
C ASP A 27 16.82 -11.54 -5.06
N MET A 28 18.00 -11.48 -4.44
CA MET A 28 19.05 -12.49 -4.62
C MET A 28 18.58 -13.88 -4.18
N ASN A 29 17.91 -13.98 -3.02
CA ASN A 29 17.38 -15.25 -2.52
C ASN A 29 16.27 -15.81 -3.43
N ASP A 30 15.40 -14.94 -3.95
CA ASP A 30 14.33 -15.30 -4.90
C ASP A 30 14.90 -15.73 -6.26
N THR A 31 15.98 -15.08 -6.72
CA THR A 31 16.71 -15.44 -7.94
C THR A 31 17.36 -16.81 -7.83
N LEU A 32 17.99 -17.11 -6.68
CA LEU A 32 18.60 -18.42 -6.41
C LEU A 32 17.54 -19.55 -6.34
N ARG A 33 16.30 -19.21 -5.96
CA ARG A 33 15.16 -20.14 -5.88
C ARG A 33 14.42 -20.38 -7.20
N ARG A 34 14.78 -19.68 -8.29
CA ARG A 34 14.21 -19.79 -9.65
C ARG A 34 12.66 -19.71 -9.68
N ARG A 35 12.16 -18.50 -10.00
CA ARG A 35 10.83 -18.16 -10.59
C ARG A 35 9.73 -17.62 -9.67
N THR A 36 10.04 -16.76 -8.71
CA THR A 36 8.96 -15.97 -8.11
C THR A 36 9.43 -14.57 -7.76
N THR A 37 8.94 -13.57 -8.49
CA THR A 37 9.11 -12.17 -8.13
C THR A 37 8.04 -11.82 -7.10
N THR A 38 8.45 -11.33 -5.93
CA THR A 38 7.50 -10.89 -4.90
C THR A 38 7.10 -9.44 -5.12
N VAL A 39 5.79 -9.16 -5.19
CA VAL A 39 5.23 -7.80 -5.27
C VAL A 39 4.52 -7.48 -3.97
N ARG A 40 4.94 -6.41 -3.30
CA ARG A 40 4.43 -5.99 -1.99
C ARG A 40 3.42 -4.87 -2.14
N ILE A 41 2.17 -5.17 -1.79
CA ILE A 41 1.02 -4.26 -1.99
C ILE A 41 0.45 -3.87 -0.64
N GLY A 42 0.49 -2.57 -0.36
CA GLY A 42 -0.24 -1.94 0.73
C GLY A 42 -1.70 -1.67 0.36
N THR A 43 -2.63 -1.85 1.27
CA THR A 43 -4.04 -1.48 1.01
C THR A 43 -4.76 -0.99 2.26
N MET A 44 -5.72 -0.09 2.10
CA MET A 44 -6.60 0.24 3.21
C MET A 44 -7.55 -0.93 3.51
N PRO A 45 -8.00 -1.09 4.77
CA PRO A 45 -8.91 -2.17 5.14
C PRO A 45 -10.19 -2.25 4.28
N SER A 46 -10.71 -1.11 3.82
CA SER A 46 -11.90 -1.06 2.96
C SER A 46 -11.67 -1.64 1.55
N ALA A 47 -10.44 -1.59 1.04
CA ALA A 47 -10.07 -2.08 -0.29
C ALA A 47 -9.49 -3.50 -0.28
N LEU A 48 -9.12 -4.02 0.89
CA LEU A 48 -8.51 -5.35 1.05
C LEU A 48 -9.33 -6.49 0.43
N PRO A 49 -10.67 -6.59 0.61
CA PRO A 49 -11.44 -7.68 0.02
C PRO A 49 -11.38 -7.70 -1.51
N ALA A 50 -11.44 -6.53 -2.15
CA ALA A 50 -11.37 -6.39 -3.60
C ALA A 50 -9.98 -6.77 -4.13
N LEU A 51 -8.91 -6.33 -3.45
CA LEU A 51 -7.54 -6.72 -3.79
C LEU A 51 -7.32 -8.22 -3.65
N ALA A 52 -7.78 -8.82 -2.55
CA ALA A 52 -7.67 -10.26 -2.33
C ALA A 52 -8.38 -11.06 -3.43
N GLN A 53 -9.57 -10.63 -3.86
CA GLN A 53 -10.30 -11.25 -4.96
C GLN A 53 -9.54 -11.12 -6.30
N PHE A 54 -8.96 -9.95 -6.58
CA PHE A 54 -8.12 -9.76 -7.75
C PHE A 54 -6.90 -10.71 -7.74
N VAL A 55 -6.20 -10.80 -6.61
CA VAL A 55 -5.04 -11.67 -6.43
C VAL A 55 -5.40 -13.15 -6.54
N ALA A 56 -6.57 -13.56 -6.05
CA ALA A 56 -7.07 -14.92 -6.22
C ALA A 56 -7.39 -15.26 -7.69
N GLY A 57 -7.69 -14.27 -8.52
CA GLY A 57 -7.89 -14.43 -9.97
C GLY A 57 -6.61 -14.38 -10.79
N LEU A 58 -5.47 -14.03 -10.20
CA LEU A 58 -4.18 -14.05 -10.88
C LEU A 58 -3.66 -15.48 -11.00
N ASP A 59 -3.32 -15.90 -12.22
CA ASP A 59 -2.52 -17.10 -12.45
C ASP A 59 -1.05 -16.80 -12.06
N GLN A 60 -0.76 -16.96 -10.77
CA GLN A 60 0.53 -16.65 -10.15
C GLN A 60 1.65 -17.56 -10.65
N ASP A 61 1.32 -18.83 -10.93
CA ASP A 61 2.28 -19.83 -11.44
C ASP A 61 2.68 -19.53 -12.88
N ALA A 62 1.74 -19.15 -13.75
CA ALA A 62 2.06 -18.75 -15.12
C ALA A 62 2.86 -17.45 -15.19
N ARG A 63 2.67 -16.55 -14.21
CA ARG A 63 3.34 -15.24 -14.16
C ARG A 63 4.64 -15.24 -13.37
N ALA A 64 4.95 -16.30 -12.61
CA ALA A 64 6.08 -16.35 -11.71
C ALA A 64 6.09 -15.15 -10.72
N ILE A 65 4.93 -14.83 -10.14
CA ILE A 65 4.74 -13.71 -9.21
C ILE A 65 4.12 -14.21 -7.90
N SER A 66 4.65 -13.77 -6.76
CA SER A 66 4.02 -13.87 -5.45
C SER A 66 3.55 -12.50 -5.02
N VAL A 67 2.37 -12.40 -4.41
CA VAL A 67 1.85 -11.13 -3.90
C VAL A 67 1.84 -11.16 -2.38
N ASP A 68 2.53 -10.21 -1.76
CA ASP A 68 2.49 -9.96 -0.32
C ASP A 68 1.57 -8.76 -0.06
N ILE A 69 0.59 -8.92 0.84
CA ILE A 69 -0.44 -7.92 1.11
C ILE A 69 -0.37 -7.52 2.57
N THR A 70 -0.27 -6.21 2.81
CA THR A 70 -0.34 -5.62 4.15
C THR A 70 -1.40 -4.53 4.19
N ASP A 71 -2.19 -4.46 5.25
CA ASP A 71 -3.16 -3.37 5.43
C ASP A 71 -2.66 -2.26 6.37
N GLY A 72 -3.16 -1.04 6.15
CA GLY A 72 -2.79 0.13 6.95
C GLY A 72 -3.59 1.39 6.60
N THR A 73 -3.32 2.48 7.31
CA THR A 73 -3.87 3.81 6.97
C THR A 73 -3.10 4.42 5.79
N SER A 74 -3.72 5.34 5.04
CA SER A 74 -3.05 6.04 3.93
C SER A 74 -1.65 6.55 4.31
N ASP A 75 -1.51 7.22 5.45
CA ASP A 75 -0.22 7.77 5.92
C ASP A 75 0.85 6.69 6.14
N THR A 76 0.46 5.56 6.76
CA THR A 76 1.40 4.45 7.00
C THR A 76 1.83 3.77 5.70
N LEU A 77 0.91 3.65 4.75
CA LEU A 77 1.16 3.05 3.43
C LEU A 77 2.04 3.96 2.56
N ILE A 78 1.78 5.28 2.55
CA ILE A 78 2.60 6.28 1.87
C ILE A 78 4.02 6.28 2.45
N THR A 79 4.15 6.25 3.77
CA THR A 79 5.44 6.11 4.45
C THR A 79 6.15 4.81 4.04
N GLY A 80 5.40 3.71 3.92
CA GLY A 80 5.90 2.42 3.44
C GLY A 80 6.47 2.48 2.03
N LEU A 81 5.78 3.18 1.11
CA LEU A 81 6.27 3.44 -0.25
C LEU A 81 7.55 4.27 -0.26
N GLN A 82 7.58 5.38 0.48
CA GLN A 82 8.75 6.27 0.55
C GLN A 82 10.00 5.57 1.11
N ARG A 83 9.78 4.64 2.05
CA ARG A 83 10.85 3.82 2.63
C ARG A 83 11.23 2.63 1.76
N GLY A 84 10.50 2.34 0.67
CA GLY A 84 10.73 1.18 -0.20
C GLY A 84 10.28 -0.17 0.39
N ALA A 85 9.49 -0.13 1.46
CA ALA A 85 8.96 -1.33 2.12
C ALA A 85 7.79 -1.93 1.31
N LEU A 86 7.08 -1.08 0.58
CA LEU A 86 6.00 -1.45 -0.34
C LEU A 86 6.40 -1.07 -1.77
N ASP A 87 5.92 -1.84 -2.74
CA ASP A 87 6.09 -1.56 -4.17
C ASP A 87 4.90 -0.72 -4.70
N MET A 88 3.71 -0.95 -4.15
CA MET A 88 2.47 -0.22 -4.50
C MET A 88 1.57 -0.07 -3.27
N ALA A 89 0.68 0.94 -3.27
CA ALA A 89 -0.35 1.07 -2.25
C ALA A 89 -1.70 1.55 -2.82
N ILE A 90 -2.79 1.03 -2.28
CA ILE A 90 -4.17 1.50 -2.51
C ILE A 90 -4.58 2.37 -1.33
N CYS A 91 -4.67 3.68 -1.55
CA CYS A 91 -4.94 4.67 -0.51
C CYS A 91 -6.09 5.60 -0.91
N ALA A 92 -6.83 6.12 0.08
CA ALA A 92 -7.66 7.32 -0.11
C ALA A 92 -6.76 8.54 0.08
N THR A 93 -6.41 9.19 -1.01
CA THR A 93 -5.70 10.48 -0.99
C THR A 93 -6.15 11.35 -2.15
N THR A 94 -6.22 12.66 -1.91
CA THR A 94 -6.41 13.68 -2.94
C THR A 94 -5.10 14.32 -3.37
N LEU A 95 -4.00 14.00 -2.67
CA LEU A 95 -2.67 14.56 -2.92
C LEU A 95 -1.67 13.43 -3.15
N ILE A 96 -0.91 13.55 -4.24
CA ILE A 96 0.22 12.67 -4.54
C ILE A 96 1.48 13.44 -4.14
N GLU A 97 2.22 12.91 -3.18
CA GLU A 97 3.47 13.52 -2.70
C GLU A 97 4.58 13.45 -3.77
N GLU A 98 5.52 14.39 -3.72
CA GLU A 98 6.67 14.40 -4.63
C GLU A 98 7.44 13.08 -4.56
N GLY A 99 7.74 12.51 -5.73
CA GLY A 99 8.43 11.22 -5.84
C GLY A 99 7.51 10.00 -5.83
N LEU A 100 6.18 10.19 -5.69
CA LEU A 100 5.18 9.15 -5.91
C LEU A 100 4.36 9.46 -7.16
N SER A 101 3.81 8.41 -7.78
CA SER A 101 2.82 8.52 -8.84
C SER A 101 1.55 7.79 -8.42
N GLY A 102 0.40 8.43 -8.61
CA GLY A 102 -0.90 7.85 -8.31
C GLY A 102 -1.78 7.78 -9.57
N THR A 103 -2.68 6.82 -9.61
CA THR A 103 -3.73 6.70 -10.62
C THR A 103 -5.06 6.52 -9.91
N PRO A 104 -6.10 7.31 -10.20
CA PRO A 104 -7.43 7.09 -9.64
C PRO A 104 -7.94 5.69 -10.01
N LEU A 105 -8.34 4.90 -9.02
CA LEU A 105 -8.88 3.55 -9.24
C LEU A 105 -10.40 3.54 -9.17
N ILE A 106 -10.95 4.21 -8.16
CA ILE A 106 -12.38 4.26 -7.89
C ILE A 106 -12.69 5.54 -7.10
N GLU A 107 -13.89 6.08 -7.31
CA GLU A 107 -14.48 7.07 -6.41
C GLU A 107 -15.26 6.34 -5.31
N ASP A 108 -14.84 6.50 -4.06
CA ASP A 108 -15.49 5.89 -2.90
C ASP A 108 -16.61 6.82 -2.40
N GLU A 109 -17.87 6.46 -2.67
CA GLU A 109 -19.03 7.26 -2.31
C GLU A 109 -19.37 7.08 -0.82
N MET A 110 -19.21 8.15 -0.05
CA MET A 110 -19.58 8.15 1.36
C MET A 110 -21.10 8.30 1.53
N ALA A 111 -21.75 7.23 1.97
CA ALA A 111 -23.18 7.23 2.28
C ALA A 111 -23.46 7.38 3.78
N LEU A 112 -24.60 8.01 4.10
CA LEU A 112 -25.11 8.09 5.47
C LEU A 112 -25.97 6.85 5.77
N VAL A 113 -25.57 6.06 6.77
CA VAL A 113 -26.36 4.92 7.27
C VAL A 113 -27.19 5.37 8.47
N LEU A 114 -28.51 5.21 8.38
CA LEU A 114 -29.45 5.57 9.44
C LEU A 114 -30.22 4.33 9.91
N GLY A 115 -30.65 4.35 11.18
CA GLY A 115 -31.62 3.37 11.66
C GLY A 115 -32.94 3.50 10.88
N ALA A 116 -33.63 2.38 10.66
CA ALA A 116 -34.86 2.34 9.86
C ALA A 116 -35.93 3.34 10.33
N GLU A 117 -36.01 3.57 11.65
CA GLU A 117 -36.98 4.48 12.28
C GLU A 117 -36.49 5.93 12.43
N HIS A 118 -35.31 6.27 11.89
CA HIS A 118 -34.75 7.61 12.05
C HIS A 118 -35.54 8.63 11.22
N PRO A 119 -35.91 9.82 11.75
CA PRO A 119 -36.73 10.80 11.02
C PRO A 119 -36.16 11.26 9.66
N LEU A 120 -34.83 11.22 9.51
CA LEU A 120 -34.16 11.54 8.24
C LEU A 120 -34.17 10.36 7.24
N ALA A 121 -34.44 9.13 7.67
CA ALA A 121 -34.56 7.98 6.77
C ALA A 121 -35.76 8.12 5.83
N ALA A 122 -36.84 8.76 6.30
CA ALA A 122 -38.04 9.05 5.51
C ALA A 122 -37.85 10.19 4.49
N ARG A 123 -36.74 10.92 4.52
CA ARG A 123 -36.51 12.06 3.62
C ARG A 123 -35.90 11.67 2.27
N GLY A 124 -35.41 10.43 2.12
CA GLY A 124 -34.82 9.92 0.88
C GLY A 124 -33.54 10.66 0.48
N ALA A 125 -32.65 9.98 -0.24
CA ALA A 125 -31.56 10.62 -0.96
C ALA A 125 -32.09 11.28 -2.24
#